data_AF-A0A9D9T5X2-F1
#
_entry.id   AF-A0A9D9T5X2-F1
#
_cell.length_a   1.000
_cell.length_b   1.000
_cell.length_c   1.000
_cell.angle_alpha   90.00
_cell.angle_beta   90.00
_cell.angle_gamma   90.00
#
_symmetry.space_group_name_H-M   'P 1'
#
loop_
_entity.id
_entity.type
_entity.pdbx_description
1 polymer ?
#
loop_
_entity_poly.entity_id
_entity_poly.type
_entity_poly.pdbx_seq_one_letter_code
_entity_poly.pdbx_strand_id
1 'polypeptide(L)'
;MATNKLSPKLNALWMRLADEPRLIGFVLIGGTALALRIAHRVSEDLDFAYLGQTLPRVRISNLIDSLQRAGLDVQANQNVADEQDFLDAGLVLAEHQQNFVIDGEIKLSFVRFDNQTTQCLAGTTESPARIASLDEIFRTKSLVCAQRSKTRDWFDLYILMTSHGFNVSDMHRAFADAGCASMFDIAAQRLRLCKPTKTDEGYAHLVKPAPSLPIMRRFFSQALDQLEIDLSRAAFKAKLKPDQ
;
A
#
# COMPACT_ATOMS: atom_id res chain seq x y z
N MET A 1 -13.57 3.91 -14.29
CA MET A 1 -14.48 2.95 -13.63
C MET A 1 -15.09 3.62 -12.41
N ALA A 2 -16.41 3.75 -12.32
CA ALA A 2 -17.07 4.24 -11.11
C ALA A 2 -17.27 3.06 -10.15
N THR A 3 -16.58 3.08 -9.01
CA THR A 3 -16.77 2.11 -7.93
C THR A 3 -17.68 2.72 -6.86
N ASN A 4 -18.60 1.94 -6.28
CA ASN A 4 -19.42 2.39 -5.15
C ASN A 4 -18.68 2.34 -3.80
N LYS A 5 -17.36 2.14 -3.84
CA LYS A 5 -16.48 2.01 -2.68
C LYS A 5 -15.70 3.27 -2.33
N LEU A 6 -15.95 4.36 -3.03
CA LEU A 6 -15.45 5.69 -2.69
C LEU A 6 -16.63 6.52 -2.18
N SER A 7 -16.41 7.32 -1.14
CA SER A 7 -17.42 8.31 -0.75
C SER A 7 -17.65 9.30 -1.90
N PRO A 8 -18.82 9.97 -1.99
CA PRO A 8 -19.07 10.93 -3.06
C PRO A 8 -18.01 12.03 -3.18
N LYS A 9 -17.51 12.54 -2.03
CA LYS A 9 -16.43 13.54 -2.00
C LYS A 9 -15.11 12.97 -2.51
N LEU A 10 -14.72 11.79 -2.06
CA LEU A 10 -13.49 11.13 -2.49
C LEU A 10 -13.52 10.79 -3.97
N ASN A 11 -14.67 10.32 -4.47
CA ASN A 11 -14.86 10.06 -5.90
C ASN A 11 -14.77 11.35 -6.72
N ALA A 12 -15.37 12.45 -6.27
CA ALA A 12 -15.26 13.74 -6.95
C ALA A 12 -13.81 14.25 -7.00
N LEU A 13 -13.05 14.11 -5.90
CA LEU A 13 -11.63 14.43 -5.87
C LEU A 13 -10.83 13.53 -6.83
N TRP A 14 -11.06 12.22 -6.80
CA TRP A 14 -10.40 11.28 -7.70
C TRP A 14 -10.68 11.60 -9.18
N MET A 15 -11.93 11.89 -9.55
CA MET A 15 -12.28 12.28 -10.93
C MET A 15 -11.55 13.53 -11.40
N ARG A 16 -11.22 14.46 -10.48
CA ARG A 16 -10.40 15.63 -10.80
C ARG A 16 -8.91 15.28 -10.94
N LEU A 17 -8.41 14.35 -10.13
CA LEU A 17 -6.99 13.97 -10.10
C LEU A 17 -6.62 12.94 -11.18
N ALA A 18 -7.55 12.12 -11.65
CA ALA A 18 -7.27 11.02 -12.59
C ALA A 18 -6.53 11.49 -13.87
N ASP A 19 -6.90 12.67 -14.36
CA ASP A 19 -6.35 13.28 -15.58
C ASP A 19 -5.41 14.46 -15.31
N GLU A 20 -4.95 14.63 -14.07
CA GLU A 20 -4.10 15.74 -13.65
C GLU A 20 -2.66 15.58 -14.17
N PRO A 21 -2.16 16.42 -15.11
CA PRO A 21 -0.83 16.27 -15.68
C PRO A 21 0.31 16.36 -14.65
N ARG A 22 0.10 17.07 -13.54
CA ARG A 22 1.08 17.15 -12.45
C ARG A 22 1.31 15.81 -11.75
N LEU A 23 0.41 14.84 -11.93
CA LEU A 23 0.54 13.48 -11.41
C LEU A 23 1.31 12.53 -12.33
N ILE A 24 1.81 12.97 -13.50
CA ILE A 24 2.69 12.14 -14.34
C ILE A 24 3.92 11.67 -13.54
N GLY A 25 4.13 10.35 -13.51
CA GLY A 25 5.19 9.70 -12.73
C GLY A 25 4.81 9.37 -11.29
N PHE A 26 3.57 9.68 -10.88
CA PHE A 26 2.95 9.14 -9.68
C PHE A 26 2.06 7.94 -10.01
N VAL A 27 1.90 7.07 -9.02
CA VAL A 27 1.06 5.87 -9.08
C VAL A 27 0.14 5.88 -7.88
N LEU A 28 -1.17 5.87 -8.11
CA LEU A 28 -2.16 5.62 -7.06
C LEU A 28 -2.00 4.18 -6.58
N ILE A 29 -1.75 4.03 -5.28
CA ILE A 29 -1.49 2.76 -4.59
C ILE A 29 -2.48 2.56 -3.42
N GLY A 30 -2.19 1.58 -2.56
CA GLY A 30 -2.90 1.41 -1.29
C GLY A 30 -4.33 0.92 -1.43
N GLY A 31 -5.16 1.23 -0.42
CA GLY A 31 -6.55 0.76 -0.34
C GLY A 31 -7.43 1.30 -1.46
N THR A 32 -7.22 2.54 -1.89
CA THR A 32 -8.07 3.18 -2.91
C THR A 32 -7.78 2.66 -4.31
N ALA A 33 -6.52 2.44 -4.67
CA ALA A 33 -6.18 1.72 -5.90
C ALA A 33 -6.86 0.34 -5.93
N LEU A 34 -6.84 -0.38 -4.80
CA LEU A 34 -7.48 -1.70 -4.71
C LEU A 34 -9.02 -1.61 -4.78
N ALA A 35 -9.63 -0.60 -4.17
CA ALA A 35 -11.08 -0.37 -4.23
C ALA A 35 -11.56 -0.02 -5.64
N LEU A 36 -10.77 0.73 -6.41
CA LEU A 36 -11.03 1.04 -7.82
C LEU A 36 -10.90 -0.20 -8.72
N ARG A 37 -10.00 -1.13 -8.39
CA ARG A 37 -9.76 -2.36 -9.17
C ARG A 37 -10.80 -3.45 -8.92
N ILE A 38 -11.11 -3.73 -7.66
CA ILE A 38 -11.90 -4.92 -7.27
C ILE A 38 -13.04 -4.65 -6.29
N ALA A 39 -13.27 -3.39 -5.90
CA ALA A 39 -14.36 -3.01 -5.00
C ALA A 39 -14.41 -3.81 -3.67
N HIS A 40 -13.26 -4.22 -3.13
CA HIS A 40 -13.16 -5.09 -1.94
C HIS A 40 -13.73 -4.51 -0.63
N ARG A 41 -13.54 -3.20 -0.38
CA ARG A 41 -14.12 -2.44 0.75
C ARG A 41 -14.17 -0.96 0.43
N VAL A 42 -14.89 -0.20 1.24
CA VAL A 42 -14.85 1.28 1.20
C VAL A 42 -13.43 1.77 1.50
N SER A 43 -13.01 2.80 0.76
CA SER A 43 -11.72 3.47 0.94
C SER A 43 -11.93 4.96 1.17
N GLU A 44 -11.01 5.57 1.92
CA GLU A 44 -11.16 6.93 2.48
C GLU A 44 -9.97 7.85 2.11
N ASP A 45 -8.84 7.27 1.71
CA ASP A 45 -7.56 7.97 1.54
C ASP A 45 -7.08 7.92 0.08
N LEU A 46 -6.29 8.87 -0.40
CA LEU A 46 -5.56 8.79 -1.67
C LEU A 46 -4.06 8.76 -1.42
N ASP A 47 -3.42 7.64 -1.75
CA ASP A 47 -1.98 7.45 -1.61
C ASP A 47 -1.32 7.38 -3.00
N PHE A 48 -0.40 8.30 -3.26
CA PHE A 48 0.37 8.35 -4.50
C PHE A 48 1.86 8.07 -4.23
N ALA A 49 2.37 6.99 -4.82
CA ALA A 49 3.80 6.72 -4.86
C ALA A 49 4.45 7.44 -6.04
N TYR A 50 5.54 8.16 -5.81
CA TYR A 50 6.35 8.76 -6.86
C TYR A 50 7.48 7.81 -7.29
N LEU A 51 7.68 7.66 -8.59
CA LEU A 51 8.70 6.76 -9.16
C LEU A 51 10.11 7.40 -9.25
N GLY A 52 10.22 8.72 -9.04
CA GLY A 52 11.51 9.41 -9.04
C GLY A 52 12.22 9.41 -7.69
N GLN A 53 13.49 9.82 -7.69
CA GLN A 53 14.36 9.75 -6.50
C GLN A 53 13.96 10.69 -5.36
N THR A 54 13.36 11.84 -5.65
CA THR A 54 12.87 12.83 -4.67
C THR A 54 11.51 13.36 -5.10
N LEU A 55 10.63 13.66 -4.14
CA LEU A 55 9.32 14.22 -4.44
C LEU A 55 9.45 15.59 -5.14
N PRO A 56 8.70 15.83 -6.24
CA PRO A 56 8.77 17.07 -7.00
C PRO A 56 8.00 18.18 -6.28
N ARG A 57 8.62 18.81 -5.28
CA ARG A 57 8.01 19.77 -4.35
C ARG A 57 7.23 20.88 -5.04
N VAL A 58 7.81 21.53 -6.05
CA VAL A 58 7.15 22.62 -6.80
C VAL A 58 5.90 22.11 -7.52
N ARG A 59 5.95 20.90 -8.08
CA ARG A 59 4.82 20.29 -8.80
C ARG A 59 3.67 19.94 -7.86
N ILE A 60 4.00 19.42 -6.68
CA ILE A 60 3.01 19.14 -5.62
C ILE A 60 2.42 20.46 -5.13
N SER A 61 3.23 21.47 -4.80
CA SER A 61 2.73 22.80 -4.38
C SER A 61 1.75 23.38 -5.41
N ASN A 62 2.12 23.39 -6.69
CA ASN A 62 1.25 23.89 -7.75
C ASN A 62 -0.07 23.11 -7.85
N LEU A 63 -0.06 21.80 -7.62
CA LEU A 63 -1.26 20.97 -7.56
C LEU A 63 -2.15 21.40 -6.40
N ILE A 64 -1.58 21.53 -5.20
CA ILE A 64 -2.30 21.96 -3.99
C ILE A 64 -2.93 23.34 -4.18
N ASP A 65 -2.16 24.31 -4.68
CA ASP A 65 -2.66 25.67 -4.98
C ASP A 65 -3.83 25.66 -5.97
N SER A 66 -3.83 24.69 -6.90
CA SER A 66 -4.90 24.53 -7.87
C SER A 66 -6.15 23.89 -7.28
N LEU A 67 -6.01 23.02 -6.28
CA LEU A 67 -7.13 22.46 -5.53
C LEU A 67 -7.77 23.54 -4.65
N GLN A 68 -6.96 24.36 -3.97
CA GLN A 68 -7.42 25.49 -3.18
C GLN A 68 -8.15 26.54 -4.03
N ARG A 69 -7.60 26.90 -5.20
CA ARG A 69 -8.29 27.79 -6.16
C ARG A 69 -9.60 27.22 -6.71
N ALA A 70 -9.76 25.90 -6.68
CA ALA A 70 -11.01 25.24 -7.04
C ALA A 70 -12.03 25.20 -5.88
N GLY A 71 -11.70 25.81 -4.73
CA GLY A 71 -12.60 25.94 -3.57
C GLY A 71 -12.51 24.81 -2.56
N LEU A 72 -11.53 23.90 -2.68
CA LEU A 72 -11.29 22.85 -1.69
C LEU A 72 -10.50 23.41 -0.50
N ASP A 73 -10.86 23.02 0.72
CA ASP A 73 -10.03 23.31 1.90
C ASP A 73 -8.89 22.29 1.94
N VAL A 74 -7.64 22.76 1.80
CA VAL A 74 -6.47 21.88 1.78
C VAL A 74 -5.48 22.31 2.85
N GLN A 75 -5.25 21.41 3.81
CA GLN A 75 -4.37 21.65 4.95
C GLN A 75 -3.22 20.65 4.96
N ALA A 76 -2.00 21.12 5.24
CA ALA A 76 -0.86 20.22 5.44
C ALA A 76 -1.07 19.39 6.72
N ASN A 77 -0.72 18.10 6.66
CA ASN A 77 -0.92 17.14 7.75
C ASN A 77 0.36 16.33 8.00
N GLN A 78 1.45 17.05 8.27
CA GLN A 78 2.75 16.43 8.58
C GLN A 78 2.82 16.03 10.05
N ASN A 79 3.49 14.92 10.30
CA ASN A 79 3.78 14.49 11.66
C ASN A 79 5.07 15.17 12.13
N VAL A 80 4.98 15.93 13.23
CA VAL A 80 6.11 16.65 13.82
C VAL A 80 7.25 15.70 14.23
N ALA A 81 6.92 14.49 14.69
CA ALA A 81 7.94 13.50 15.04
C ALA A 81 8.70 13.02 13.79
N ASP A 82 7.99 12.77 12.69
CA ASP A 82 8.62 12.37 11.43
C ASP A 82 9.49 13.51 10.88
N GLU A 83 9.07 14.77 11.02
CA GLU A 83 9.89 15.93 10.63
C GLU A 83 11.21 15.99 11.42
N GLN A 84 11.15 15.76 12.72
CA GLN A 84 12.34 15.75 13.58
C GLN A 84 13.28 14.58 13.22
N ASP A 85 12.75 13.37 13.05
CA ASP A 85 13.54 12.18 12.71
C ASP A 85 14.29 12.37 11.38
N PHE A 86 13.63 12.97 10.39
CA PHE A 86 14.26 13.30 9.11
C PHE A 86 15.34 14.36 9.25
N LEU A 87 15.08 15.42 10.02
CA LEU A 87 16.04 16.48 10.27
C LEU A 87 17.30 15.93 10.96
N ASP A 88 17.14 15.07 11.96
CA ASP A 88 18.23 14.43 12.69
C ASP A 88 19.07 13.51 11.79
N ALA A 89 18.44 12.89 10.78
CA ALA A 89 19.12 12.11 9.75
C ALA A 89 19.77 12.97 8.63
N GLY A 90 19.65 14.30 8.69
CA GLY A 90 20.15 15.22 7.65
C GLY A 90 19.33 15.18 6.35
N LEU A 91 18.06 14.77 6.44
CA LEU A 91 17.14 14.63 5.33
C LEU A 91 16.01 15.67 5.39
N VAL A 92 15.29 15.83 4.27
CA VAL A 92 14.15 16.74 4.17
C VAL A 92 12.87 15.93 3.98
N LEU A 93 11.98 15.91 4.98
CA LEU A 93 10.74 15.12 4.92
C LEU A 93 9.94 15.40 3.64
N ALA A 94 9.81 16.66 3.23
CA ALA A 94 9.07 17.06 2.03
C ALA A 94 9.64 16.49 0.71
N GLU A 95 10.87 15.98 0.69
CA GLU A 95 11.46 15.28 -0.45
C GLU A 95 11.13 13.80 -0.46
N HIS A 96 10.53 13.27 0.60
CA HIS A 96 10.18 11.87 0.80
C HIS A 96 8.69 11.63 0.99
N GLN A 97 8.01 12.51 1.72
CA GLN A 97 6.60 12.40 2.05
C GLN A 97 5.95 13.78 2.14
N GLN A 98 4.76 13.92 1.56
CA GLN A 98 3.90 15.08 1.73
C GLN A 98 2.45 14.67 1.95
N ASN A 99 1.89 15.03 3.11
CA ASN A 99 0.54 14.65 3.51
C ASN A 99 -0.35 15.88 3.62
N PHE A 100 -1.59 15.75 3.15
CA PHE A 100 -2.62 16.77 3.17
C PHE A 100 -3.95 16.20 3.64
N VAL A 101 -4.80 17.05 4.19
CA VAL A 101 -6.21 16.77 4.48
C VAL A 101 -7.05 17.72 3.63
N ILE A 102 -8.00 17.15 2.89
CA ILE A 102 -8.93 17.86 2.00
C ILE A 102 -10.33 17.86 2.64
N ASP A 103 -10.93 19.04 2.74
CA ASP A 103 -12.26 19.28 3.33
C ASP A 103 -12.43 18.66 4.74
N GLY A 104 -11.35 18.63 5.52
CA GLY A 104 -11.31 18.07 6.88
C GLY A 104 -11.48 16.56 6.98
N GLU A 105 -11.57 15.83 5.86
CA GLU A 105 -12.00 14.42 5.85
C GLU A 105 -11.07 13.52 5.03
N ILE A 106 -10.69 13.94 3.82
CA ILE A 106 -9.95 13.08 2.88
C ILE A 106 -8.45 13.26 3.09
N LYS A 107 -7.73 12.17 3.35
CA LYS A 107 -6.25 12.22 3.36
C LYS A 107 -5.73 12.07 1.94
N LEU A 108 -4.82 12.96 1.55
CA LEU A 108 -4.08 12.91 0.30
C LEU A 108 -2.59 12.85 0.63
N SER A 109 -1.94 11.75 0.27
CA SER A 109 -0.55 11.49 0.59
C SER A 109 0.27 11.27 -0.68
N PHE A 110 1.41 11.95 -0.75
CA PHE A 110 2.47 11.70 -1.72
C PHE A 110 3.66 11.12 -1.00
N VAL A 111 4.17 9.99 -1.48
CA VAL A 111 5.30 9.30 -0.87
C VAL A 111 6.27 8.89 -1.96
N ARG A 112 7.57 8.94 -1.66
CA ARG A 112 8.56 8.20 -2.42
C ARG A 112 8.89 6.93 -1.66
N PHE A 113 8.94 5.83 -2.37
CA PHE A 113 9.40 4.59 -1.80
C PHE A 113 10.92 4.49 -1.84
N ASP A 114 11.46 3.55 -1.08
CA ASP A 114 12.83 3.10 -1.30
C ASP A 114 12.96 2.47 -2.70
N ASN A 115 14.20 2.33 -3.17
CA ASN A 115 14.46 1.79 -4.51
C ASN A 115 13.88 0.37 -4.66
N GLN A 116 13.88 -0.42 -3.59
CA GLN A 116 13.40 -1.80 -3.57
C GLN A 116 11.87 -1.89 -3.82
N THR A 117 11.10 -1.08 -3.11
CA THR A 117 9.64 -1.04 -3.22
C THR A 117 9.20 -0.31 -4.49
N THR A 118 9.99 0.66 -4.97
CA THR A 118 9.74 1.34 -6.26
C THR A 118 9.78 0.38 -7.44
N GLN A 119 10.65 -0.64 -7.41
CA GLN A 119 10.72 -1.68 -8.44
C GLN A 119 9.43 -2.51 -8.54
N CYS A 120 8.62 -2.54 -7.47
CA CYS A 120 7.31 -3.19 -7.51
C CYS A 120 6.26 -2.39 -8.31
N LEU A 121 6.58 -1.20 -8.82
CA LEU A 121 5.65 -0.30 -9.53
C LEU A 121 6.04 -0.07 -11.00
N ALA A 122 6.29 -1.16 -11.74
CA ALA A 122 6.83 -1.13 -13.10
C ALA A 122 5.79 -1.02 -14.24
N GLY A 123 4.50 -0.88 -13.94
CA GLY A 123 3.45 -0.80 -14.95
C GLY A 123 3.53 0.43 -15.88
N THR A 124 2.98 0.30 -17.08
CA THR A 124 2.89 1.38 -18.07
C THR A 124 1.81 2.41 -17.72
N THR A 125 2.03 3.66 -18.09
CA THR A 125 1.13 4.79 -17.83
C THR A 125 0.04 4.87 -18.90
N GLU A 126 -1.22 4.70 -18.52
CA GLU A 126 -2.40 4.89 -19.41
C GLU A 126 -3.07 6.26 -19.21
N SER A 127 -2.85 6.88 -18.06
CA SER A 127 -3.39 8.17 -17.63
C SER A 127 -2.35 8.93 -16.81
N PRO A 128 -2.43 10.27 -16.70
CA PRO A 128 -1.50 11.04 -15.86
C PRO A 128 -1.35 10.49 -14.45
N ALA A 129 -2.48 10.17 -13.79
CA ALA A 129 -2.50 9.46 -12.51
C ALA A 129 -2.72 7.95 -12.75
N ARG A 130 -1.62 7.20 -12.88
CA ARG A 130 -1.67 5.74 -13.06
C ARG A 130 -2.25 5.06 -11.83
N ILE A 131 -3.13 4.07 -11.99
CA ILE A 131 -3.55 3.20 -10.89
C ILE A 131 -2.68 1.94 -10.88
N ALA A 132 -2.09 1.58 -9.74
CA ALA A 132 -1.35 0.32 -9.59
C ALA A 132 -2.22 -0.90 -9.99
N SER A 133 -1.60 -1.88 -10.62
CA SER A 133 -2.22 -3.17 -10.94
C SER A 133 -2.42 -4.01 -9.68
N LEU A 134 -3.20 -5.09 -9.77
CA LEU A 134 -3.42 -5.98 -8.62
C LEU A 134 -2.13 -6.61 -8.10
N ASP A 135 -1.21 -6.99 -9.01
CA ASP A 135 0.09 -7.55 -8.64
C ASP A 135 0.95 -6.52 -7.90
N GLU A 136 1.03 -5.29 -8.43
CA GLU A 136 1.78 -4.19 -7.80
C GLU A 136 1.21 -3.83 -6.42
N ILE A 137 -0.11 -3.81 -6.28
CA ILE A 137 -0.79 -3.59 -4.99
C ILE A 137 -0.49 -4.73 -4.03
N PHE A 138 -0.56 -5.98 -4.48
CA PHE A 138 -0.26 -7.15 -3.66
C PHE A 138 1.18 -7.12 -3.14
N ARG A 139 2.16 -6.84 -4.02
CA ARG A 139 3.57 -6.72 -3.65
C ARG A 139 3.80 -5.59 -2.63
N THR A 140 3.31 -4.39 -2.91
CA THR A 140 3.49 -3.25 -2.00
C THR A 140 2.81 -3.45 -0.64
N LYS A 141 1.63 -4.08 -0.60
CA LYS A 141 0.96 -4.47 0.66
C LYS A 141 1.68 -5.57 1.42
N SER A 142 2.28 -6.52 0.69
CA SER A 142 3.12 -7.56 1.28
C SER A 142 4.31 -6.95 2.01
N LEU A 143 5.04 -6.04 1.35
CA LEU A 143 6.21 -5.37 1.90
C LEU A 143 5.87 -4.48 3.11
N VAL A 144 4.78 -3.70 3.04
CA VAL A 144 4.40 -2.80 4.14
C VAL A 144 3.99 -3.56 5.42
N CYS A 145 3.56 -4.82 5.30
CA CYS A 145 3.28 -5.67 6.46
C CYS A 145 4.53 -5.94 7.32
N ALA A 146 5.75 -5.87 6.75
CA ALA A 146 6.99 -5.92 7.53
C ALA A 146 7.31 -4.59 8.24
N GLN A 147 6.64 -3.49 7.87
CA GLN A 147 6.86 -2.16 8.45
C GLN A 147 5.80 -1.78 9.49
N ARG A 148 4.52 -2.12 9.25
CA ARG A 148 3.42 -1.86 10.19
C ARG A 148 2.48 -3.06 10.39
N SER A 149 1.61 -2.94 11.40
CA SER A 149 0.66 -3.98 11.81
C SER A 149 -0.75 -3.39 11.86
N LYS A 150 -1.42 -3.31 10.70
CA LYS A 150 -2.73 -2.67 10.53
C LYS A 150 -3.77 -3.65 10.01
N THR A 151 -4.99 -3.59 10.54
CA THR A 151 -6.08 -4.52 10.18
C THR A 151 -6.54 -4.37 8.74
N ARG A 152 -6.51 -3.14 8.19
CA ARG A 152 -6.83 -2.87 6.78
C ARG A 152 -5.86 -3.59 5.83
N ASP A 153 -4.56 -3.62 6.15
CA ASP A 153 -3.57 -4.31 5.30
C ASP A 153 -3.80 -5.83 5.30
N TRP A 154 -4.16 -6.41 6.44
CA TRP A 154 -4.49 -7.84 6.53
C TRP A 154 -5.76 -8.20 5.80
N PHE A 155 -6.80 -7.38 5.93
CA PHE A 155 -8.04 -7.60 5.18
C PHE A 155 -7.77 -7.57 3.68
N ASP A 156 -7.00 -6.59 3.20
CA ASP A 156 -6.68 -6.45 1.79
C ASP A 156 -5.88 -7.66 1.27
N LEU A 157 -4.86 -8.12 2.01
CA LEU A 157 -4.12 -9.35 1.68
C LEU A 157 -4.98 -10.61 1.74
N TYR A 158 -5.85 -10.72 2.75
CA TYR A 158 -6.78 -11.83 2.89
C TYR A 158 -7.70 -11.93 1.67
N ILE A 159 -8.27 -10.82 1.21
CA ILE A 159 -9.12 -10.79 0.01
C ILE A 159 -8.32 -11.13 -1.24
N LEU A 160 -7.13 -10.56 -1.41
CA LEU A 160 -6.26 -10.86 -2.55
C LEU A 160 -5.93 -12.36 -2.61
N MET A 161 -5.65 -12.98 -1.47
CA MET A 161 -5.27 -14.40 -1.42
C MET A 161 -6.45 -15.37 -1.50
N THR A 162 -7.63 -14.99 -1.03
CA THR A 162 -8.82 -15.86 -1.03
C THR A 162 -9.68 -15.73 -2.27
N SER A 163 -9.63 -14.58 -2.95
CA SER A 163 -10.57 -14.24 -4.04
C SER A 163 -9.89 -13.84 -5.35
N HIS A 164 -8.58 -13.55 -5.35
CA HIS A 164 -7.88 -13.02 -6.52
C HIS A 164 -6.61 -13.79 -6.91
N GLY A 165 -6.43 -15.01 -6.40
CA GLY A 165 -5.43 -15.96 -6.89
C GLY A 165 -4.00 -15.75 -6.38
N PHE A 166 -3.78 -14.77 -5.50
CA PHE A 166 -2.50 -14.61 -4.80
C PHE A 166 -2.34 -15.63 -3.67
N ASN A 167 -1.12 -15.90 -3.23
CA ASN A 167 -0.87 -16.75 -2.08
C ASN A 167 0.38 -16.31 -1.29
N VAL A 168 0.66 -16.98 -0.18
CA VAL A 168 1.83 -16.67 0.66
C VAL A 168 3.17 -16.98 -0.02
N SER A 169 3.21 -17.86 -1.02
CA SER A 169 4.43 -18.07 -1.82
C SER A 169 4.70 -16.87 -2.74
N ASP A 170 3.66 -16.23 -3.28
CA ASP A 170 3.81 -14.98 -4.04
C ASP A 170 4.25 -13.85 -3.12
N MET A 171 3.71 -13.81 -1.89
CA MET A 171 4.17 -12.87 -0.86
C MET A 171 5.66 -13.07 -0.57
N HIS A 172 6.10 -14.31 -0.30
CA HIS A 172 7.51 -14.63 -0.06
C HIS A 172 8.39 -14.22 -1.26
N ARG A 173 7.92 -14.47 -2.49
CA ARG A 173 8.64 -14.05 -3.71
C ARG A 173 8.72 -12.53 -3.82
N ALA A 174 7.70 -11.78 -3.44
CA ALA A 174 7.74 -10.32 -3.43
C ALA A 174 8.86 -9.76 -2.53
N PHE A 175 9.09 -10.36 -1.36
CA PHE A 175 10.22 -10.00 -0.50
C PHE A 175 11.58 -10.36 -1.11
N ALA A 176 11.67 -11.52 -1.77
CA ALA A 176 12.88 -11.93 -2.47
C ALA A 176 13.22 -11.01 -3.66
N ASP A 177 12.23 -10.71 -4.51
CA ASP A 177 12.36 -9.83 -5.68
C ASP A 177 12.75 -8.40 -5.26
N ALA A 178 12.22 -7.91 -4.13
CA ALA A 178 12.58 -6.61 -3.57
C ALA A 178 13.95 -6.61 -2.86
N GLY A 179 14.65 -7.74 -2.77
CA GLY A 179 15.96 -7.83 -2.11
C GLY A 179 15.91 -7.67 -0.59
N CYS A 180 14.74 -7.94 0.03
CA CYS A 180 14.51 -7.82 1.47
C CYS A 180 13.95 -9.11 2.07
N ALA A 181 14.37 -10.28 1.56
CA ALA A 181 13.91 -11.60 1.99
C ALA A 181 13.97 -11.81 3.52
N SER A 182 14.96 -11.24 4.21
CA SER A 182 15.09 -11.31 5.67
C SER A 182 13.95 -10.64 6.44
N MET A 183 13.21 -9.72 5.80
CA MET A 183 12.06 -9.03 6.39
C MET A 183 10.77 -9.84 6.29
N PHE A 184 10.77 -10.94 5.51
CA PHE A 184 9.59 -11.80 5.37
C PHE A 184 9.15 -12.37 6.73
N ASP A 185 10.08 -12.80 7.57
CA ASP A 185 9.76 -13.39 8.87
C ASP A 185 9.01 -12.41 9.79
N ILE A 186 9.37 -11.11 9.71
CA ILE A 186 8.67 -10.05 10.45
C ILE A 186 7.23 -9.91 9.96
N ALA A 187 7.02 -9.92 8.63
CA ALA A 187 5.68 -9.85 8.05
C ALA A 187 4.85 -11.11 8.40
N ALA A 188 5.44 -12.30 8.26
CA ALA A 188 4.82 -13.58 8.59
C ALA A 188 4.39 -13.62 10.07
N GLN A 189 5.27 -13.20 10.99
CA GLN A 189 4.95 -13.13 12.41
C GLN A 189 3.76 -12.20 12.68
N ARG A 190 3.71 -11.02 12.05
CA ARG A 190 2.60 -10.07 12.20
C ARG A 190 1.28 -10.63 11.69
N LEU A 191 1.29 -11.32 10.54
CA LEU A 191 0.12 -12.01 9.99
C LEU A 191 -0.35 -13.17 10.89
N ARG A 192 0.56 -13.94 11.49
CA ARG A 192 0.22 -15.00 12.46
C ARG A 192 -0.38 -14.46 13.75
N LEU A 193 0.05 -13.27 14.19
CA LEU A 193 -0.45 -12.65 15.41
C LEU A 193 -1.79 -11.93 15.19
N CYS A 194 -2.01 -11.30 14.02
CA CYS A 194 -3.14 -10.41 13.75
C CYS A 194 -3.40 -9.43 14.91
N LYS A 195 -2.33 -8.85 15.48
CA LYS A 195 -2.40 -7.93 16.62
C LYS A 195 -2.17 -6.48 16.16
N PRO A 196 -3.22 -5.66 16.06
CA PRO A 196 -3.08 -4.33 15.48
C PRO A 196 -2.29 -3.39 16.39
N THR A 197 -1.67 -2.37 15.80
CA THR A 197 -1.09 -1.26 16.55
C THR A 197 -2.18 -0.49 17.32
N LYS A 198 -1.80 0.21 18.40
CA LYS A 198 -2.75 1.03 19.19
C LYS A 198 -3.47 2.11 18.36
N THR A 199 -2.85 2.58 17.29
CA THR A 199 -3.36 3.61 16.38
C THR A 199 -4.10 3.02 15.16
N ASP A 200 -4.49 1.75 15.19
CA ASP A 200 -5.24 1.11 14.09
C ASP A 200 -6.66 1.67 13.97
N GLU A 201 -7.04 2.05 12.75
CA GLU A 201 -8.35 2.65 12.45
C GLU A 201 -9.47 1.60 12.36
N GLY A 202 -9.12 0.31 12.23
CA GLY A 202 -10.06 -0.77 11.96
C GLY A 202 -10.51 -0.86 10.50
N TYR A 203 -11.13 -1.99 10.16
CA TYR A 203 -11.63 -2.30 8.80
C TYR A 203 -13.12 -2.67 8.78
N ALA A 204 -13.71 -3.08 9.91
CA ALA A 204 -15.03 -3.70 9.95
C ALA A 204 -16.18 -2.75 9.52
N HIS A 205 -16.01 -1.44 9.65
CA HIS A 205 -17.00 -0.46 9.18
C HIS A 205 -16.97 -0.28 7.65
N LEU A 206 -15.88 -0.69 6.98
CA LEU A 206 -15.66 -0.48 5.55
C LEU A 206 -16.25 -1.59 4.67
N VAL A 207 -16.66 -2.71 5.26
CA VAL A 207 -17.20 -3.88 4.55
C VAL A 207 -18.19 -4.64 5.40
N LYS A 208 -19.29 -5.12 4.80
CA LYS A 208 -20.33 -5.88 5.48
C LYS A 208 -20.76 -7.09 4.63
N PRO A 209 -20.71 -8.34 5.15
CA PRO A 209 -20.09 -8.73 6.42
C PRO A 209 -18.55 -8.68 6.34
N ALA A 210 -17.89 -8.28 7.42
CA ALA A 210 -16.43 -8.33 7.54
C ALA A 210 -15.99 -9.67 8.14
N PRO A 211 -14.96 -10.37 7.59
CA PRO A 211 -14.38 -11.52 8.25
C PRO A 211 -13.80 -11.09 9.60
N SER A 212 -13.87 -11.91 10.64
CA SER A 212 -13.31 -11.57 11.96
C SER A 212 -11.78 -11.72 11.99
N LEU A 213 -11.12 -11.02 12.92
CA LEU A 213 -9.67 -11.18 13.12
C LEU A 213 -9.25 -12.65 13.37
N PRO A 214 -9.98 -13.46 14.18
CA PRO A 214 -9.68 -14.88 14.31
C PRO A 214 -9.75 -15.68 13.00
N ILE A 215 -10.68 -15.34 12.09
CA ILE A 215 -10.79 -15.99 10.77
C ILE A 215 -9.54 -15.69 9.94
N MET A 216 -9.17 -14.41 9.82
CA MET A 216 -7.99 -14.00 9.06
C MET A 216 -6.70 -14.58 9.67
N ARG A 217 -6.58 -14.57 11.00
CA ARG A 217 -5.44 -15.15 11.71
C ARG A 217 -5.28 -16.64 11.42
N ARG A 218 -6.37 -17.41 11.48
CA ARG A 218 -6.37 -18.84 11.17
C ARG A 218 -5.93 -19.07 9.72
N PHE A 219 -6.48 -18.31 8.78
CA PHE A 219 -6.11 -18.39 7.37
C PHE A 219 -4.62 -18.15 7.16
N PHE A 220 -4.08 -17.04 7.66
CA PHE A 220 -2.64 -16.72 7.49
C PHE A 220 -1.75 -17.75 8.15
N SER A 221 -2.11 -18.22 9.35
CA SER A 221 -1.32 -19.23 10.06
C SER A 221 -1.25 -20.53 9.25
N GLN A 222 -2.39 -21.03 8.76
CA GLN A 222 -2.43 -22.24 7.94
C GLN A 222 -1.67 -22.10 6.62
N ALA A 223 -1.81 -20.95 5.95
CA ALA A 223 -1.10 -20.68 4.70
C ALA A 223 0.41 -20.65 4.92
N LEU A 224 0.89 -19.98 5.98
CA LEU A 224 2.31 -19.89 6.30
C LEU A 224 2.89 -21.24 6.77
N ASP A 225 2.14 -22.04 7.54
CA ASP A 225 2.55 -23.40 7.90
C ASP A 225 2.76 -24.27 6.65
N GLN A 226 1.85 -24.14 5.67
CA GLN A 226 1.96 -24.86 4.41
C GLN A 226 3.20 -24.41 3.60
N LEU A 227 3.48 -23.11 3.56
CA LEU A 227 4.67 -22.57 2.91
C LEU A 227 5.96 -23.12 3.54
N GLU A 228 6.05 -23.17 4.87
CA GLU A 228 7.22 -23.72 5.58
C GLU A 228 7.46 -25.19 5.23
N ILE A 229 6.40 -25.99 5.14
CA ILE A 229 6.46 -27.39 4.69
C ILE A 229 6.99 -27.47 3.25
N ASP A 230 6.47 -26.63 2.36
CA ASP A 230 6.83 -26.67 0.94
C ASP A 230 8.28 -26.20 0.69
N LEU A 231 8.72 -25.16 1.38
CA LEU A 231 10.12 -24.71 1.37
C LEU A 231 11.06 -25.78 1.92
N SER A 232 10.69 -26.43 3.02
CA SER A 232 11.47 -27.53 3.59
C SER A 232 11.60 -28.70 2.61
N ARG A 233 10.49 -29.12 1.99
CA ARG A 233 10.48 -30.18 0.97
C ARG A 233 11.33 -29.82 -0.24
N ALA A 234 11.27 -28.57 -0.70
CA ALA A 234 12.09 -28.08 -1.81
C ALA A 234 13.59 -28.12 -1.46
N ALA A 235 13.97 -27.66 -0.25
CA ALA A 235 15.35 -27.68 0.23
C ALA A 235 15.90 -29.11 0.35
N PHE A 236 15.12 -30.07 0.86
CA PHE A 236 15.52 -31.48 0.89
C PHE A 236 15.72 -32.06 -0.51
N LYS A 237 14.81 -31.77 -1.45
CA LYS A 237 14.95 -32.22 -2.85
C LYS A 237 16.19 -31.62 -3.53
N ALA A 238 16.50 -30.35 -3.28
CA ALA A 238 17.69 -29.71 -3.82
C ALA A 238 18.99 -30.34 -3.27
N LYS A 239 19.03 -30.65 -1.97
CA LYS A 239 20.17 -31.37 -1.34
C LYS A 239 20.36 -32.81 -1.85
N LEU A 240 19.30 -33.45 -2.35
CA LEU A 240 19.35 -34.80 -2.93
C LEU A 240 19.73 -34.80 -4.43
N LYS A 241 19.89 -33.64 -5.06
CA LYS A 241 20.39 -33.48 -6.43
C LYS A 241 21.68 -32.63 -6.51
N PRO A 242 22.80 -32.95 -5.81
CA PRO A 242 23.99 -32.10 -5.87
C PRO A 242 24.75 -32.19 -7.20
N ASP A 243 24.69 -33.30 -7.93
CA ASP A 243 25.50 -33.51 -9.14
C ASP A 243 24.69 -34.23 -10.25
N GLN A 244 24.18 -33.45 -11.21
CA GLN A 244 23.95 -33.85 -12.60
C GLN A 244 24.39 -32.72 -13.51
#